data_AF-A0A642PLX4-F1
#
_entry.id   AF-A0A642PLX4-F1
#
_cell.length_a   1.000
_cell.length_b   1.000
_cell.length_c   1.000
_cell.angle_alpha   90.00
_cell.angle_beta   90.00
_cell.angle_gamma   90.00
#
_symmetry.space_group_name_H-M   'P 1'
#
loop_
_entity.id
_entity.type
_entity.pdbx_description
1 polymer ?
#
loop_
_entity_poly.entity_id
_entity_poly.type
_entity_poly.pdbx_seq_one_letter_code
_entity_poly.pdbx_strand_id
1 'polypeptide(L)'
;MPQISLYYKPIIGDSVPEASRADWDVSYNLGDSWKLVRKEKRKNSSLFKVDVVVYPEVSLKNLVITQVYQVLFNLSPAVEVSFWKGMKLTAQVIFPVYNDGYGDLADKVRPGFLTLQQTVRLPYNTWLTGTVGTFNASRYGGDLKLLHVLKADERFSFEGRIGLTAAYEWDGFEFYYGTKTRLTWSLGANFYWPEYNVQASLKGEQYLLGEKGVRFDLIRHFRYCSIGFYAMKAQGAKSNGGFRFQIALPPYKYKRKGYIPRVTPSKNMGIAYNAGNERYYYKGFRANASENIMSNNSFNPYFIKSELLNF
;
A
#
# COMPACT_ATOMS: atom_id res chain seq x y z
N MET A 1 2.73 15.38 2.97
CA MET A 1 3.10 15.52 4.39
C MET A 1 4.47 14.88 4.57
N PRO A 2 5.41 15.45 5.36
CA PRO A 2 6.72 14.83 5.51
C PRO A 2 6.58 13.47 6.22
N GLN A 3 7.10 12.44 5.57
CA GLN A 3 7.06 11.06 6.06
C GLN A 3 8.34 10.74 6.84
N ILE A 4 9.48 11.22 6.37
CA ILE A 4 10.81 10.98 6.95
C ILE A 4 11.61 12.28 6.99
N SER A 5 12.66 12.30 7.80
CA SER A 5 13.76 13.26 7.76
C SER A 5 15.01 12.60 7.19
N LEU A 6 15.82 13.42 6.53
CA LEU A 6 17.17 13.07 6.08
C LEU A 6 18.08 14.18 6.62
N TYR A 7 19.00 13.83 7.52
CA TYR A 7 19.90 14.81 8.14
C TYR A 7 21.35 14.39 8.00
N TYR A 8 22.21 15.38 7.76
CA TYR A 8 23.64 15.17 7.63
C TYR A 8 24.27 15.11 9.01
N LYS A 9 24.94 14.00 9.32
CA LYS A 9 25.69 13.80 10.56
C LYS A 9 27.13 13.41 10.17
N PRO A 10 28.05 14.39 10.05
CA PRO A 10 29.40 14.10 9.61
C PRO A 10 30.09 13.15 10.58
N ILE A 11 30.84 12.19 10.04
CA ILE A 11 31.80 11.41 10.84
C ILE A 11 32.97 12.38 11.13
N ILE A 12 33.15 12.74 12.40
CA ILE A 12 34.22 13.66 12.82
C ILE A 12 35.54 12.92 12.68
N GLY A 13 36.38 13.37 11.74
CA GLY A 13 37.78 12.96 11.55
C GLY A 13 38.65 14.18 11.23
N ASP A 14 39.98 14.02 11.20
CA ASP A 14 40.96 15.12 11.13
C ASP A 14 41.04 15.87 9.78
N SER A 15 40.20 15.52 8.80
CA SER A 15 40.19 16.12 7.45
C SER A 15 38.86 16.83 7.14
N VAL A 16 38.91 17.81 6.22
CA VAL A 16 37.72 18.54 5.74
C VAL A 16 36.62 17.54 5.34
N PRO A 17 35.39 17.61 5.89
CA PRO A 17 34.37 16.61 5.63
C PRO A 17 33.89 16.71 4.17
N GLU A 18 34.33 15.79 3.31
CA GLU A 18 33.66 15.53 2.05
C GLU A 18 32.36 14.79 2.37
N ALA A 19 31.21 15.37 1.99
CA ALA A 19 29.91 14.79 2.31
C ALA A 19 29.73 13.43 1.62
N SER A 20 29.83 12.35 2.40
CA SER A 20 29.63 10.98 1.95
C SER A 20 28.17 10.56 2.14
N ARG A 21 27.70 9.60 1.32
CA ARG A 21 26.37 8.97 1.51
C ARG A 21 26.26 8.26 2.86
N ALA A 22 27.40 7.82 3.40
CA ALA A 22 27.49 7.23 4.73
C ALA A 22 27.10 8.21 5.85
N ASP A 23 27.30 9.51 5.65
CA ASP A 23 27.08 10.56 6.67
C ASP A 23 25.60 10.97 6.80
N TRP A 24 24.74 10.52 5.88
CA TRP A 24 23.32 10.87 5.90
C TRP A 24 22.52 9.89 6.74
N ASP A 25 21.91 10.38 7.81
CA ASP A 25 21.01 9.57 8.61
C ASP A 25 19.55 9.80 8.17
N VAL A 26 18.77 8.73 8.19
CA VAL A 26 17.35 8.73 7.81
C VAL A 26 16.56 8.33 9.03
N SER A 27 15.53 9.09 9.37
CA SER A 27 14.68 8.76 10.51
C SER A 27 13.24 9.16 10.24
N TYR A 28 12.30 8.50 10.92
CA TYR A 28 10.95 9.03 10.99
C TYR A 28 10.91 10.31 11.81
N ASN A 29 11.74 10.47 12.84
CA ASN A 29 11.73 11.66 13.68
C ASN A 29 12.15 12.92 12.90
N LEU A 30 11.30 13.94 12.89
CA LEU A 30 11.52 15.17 12.13
C LEU A 30 12.43 16.18 12.84
N GLY A 31 12.73 15.97 14.13
CA GLY A 31 13.60 16.84 14.93
C GLY A 31 13.09 18.28 15.07
N ASP A 32 13.91 19.15 15.67
CA ASP A 32 13.58 20.56 15.86
C ASP A 32 13.74 21.42 14.59
N SER A 33 14.55 20.96 13.64
CA SER A 33 14.75 21.61 12.34
C SER A 33 13.44 21.74 11.55
N TRP A 34 12.50 20.82 11.72
CA TRP A 34 11.19 20.89 11.07
C TRP A 34 10.39 22.15 11.44
N LYS A 35 10.53 22.66 12.67
CA LYS A 35 9.83 23.89 13.10
C LYS A 35 10.27 25.11 12.29
N LEU A 36 11.54 25.14 11.89
CA LEU A 36 12.14 26.19 11.07
C LEU A 36 11.73 26.01 9.60
N VAL A 37 11.87 24.79 9.06
CA VAL A 37 11.59 24.48 7.66
C VAL A 37 10.09 24.61 7.30
N ARG A 38 9.18 24.44 8.26
CA ARG A 38 7.73 24.58 8.00
C ARG A 38 7.34 25.98 7.52
N LYS A 39 8.13 27.02 7.87
CA LYS A 39 7.89 28.41 7.48
C LYS A 39 8.36 28.73 6.06
N GLU A 40 9.23 27.90 5.49
CA GLU A 40 9.79 28.11 4.16
C GLU A 40 8.79 27.85 3.03
N LYS A 41 8.94 28.60 1.93
CA LYS A 41 8.10 28.41 0.74
C LYS A 41 8.45 27.09 0.07
N ARG A 42 7.44 26.23 -0.09
CA ARG A 42 7.62 24.92 -0.74
C ARG A 42 8.02 25.09 -2.20
N LYS A 43 9.08 24.40 -2.61
CA LYS A 43 9.45 24.23 -4.01
C LYS A 43 8.80 22.96 -4.57
N ASN A 44 8.35 23.02 -5.82
CA ASN A 44 7.78 21.90 -6.59
C ASN A 44 6.61 21.14 -5.90
N SER A 45 5.60 21.88 -5.45
CA SER A 45 4.38 21.28 -4.86
C SER A 45 3.65 20.37 -5.87
N SER A 46 3.12 19.25 -5.38
CA SER A 46 2.22 18.37 -6.14
C SER A 46 0.73 18.72 -5.97
N LEU A 47 0.42 19.76 -5.19
CA LEU A 47 -0.95 20.18 -4.95
C LEU A 47 -1.61 20.67 -6.25
N PHE A 48 -2.88 20.28 -6.44
CA PHE A 48 -3.71 20.55 -7.63
C PHE A 48 -3.15 20.01 -8.95
N LYS A 49 -2.13 19.14 -8.90
CA LYS A 49 -1.59 18.50 -10.09
C LYS A 49 -2.22 17.13 -10.27
N VAL A 50 -2.61 16.82 -11.50
CA VAL A 50 -3.26 15.57 -11.86
C VAL A 50 -2.21 14.52 -12.25
N ASP A 51 -2.32 13.34 -11.65
CA ASP A 51 -1.58 12.14 -12.03
C ASP A 51 -2.56 11.12 -12.62
N VAL A 52 -2.33 10.70 -13.86
CA VAL A 52 -3.04 9.59 -14.50
C VAL A 52 -2.16 8.36 -14.37
N VAL A 53 -2.56 7.42 -13.53
CA VAL A 53 -1.78 6.25 -13.13
C VAL A 53 -2.44 4.97 -13.65
N VAL A 54 -1.74 4.21 -14.48
CA VAL A 54 -2.26 2.96 -15.04
C VAL A 54 -1.83 1.77 -14.19
N TYR A 55 -2.78 1.11 -13.52
CA TYR A 55 -2.51 -0.05 -12.67
C TYR A 55 -2.76 -1.36 -13.42
N PRO A 56 -1.73 -2.14 -13.77
CA PRO A 56 -1.93 -3.53 -14.19
C PRO A 56 -2.23 -4.40 -12.96
N GLU A 57 -3.31 -5.17 -13.05
CA GLU A 57 -3.77 -6.05 -11.98
C GLU A 57 -3.85 -7.48 -12.50
N VAL A 58 -2.99 -8.35 -11.98
CA VAL A 58 -3.01 -9.79 -12.27
C VAL A 58 -3.53 -10.54 -11.05
N SER A 59 -4.62 -11.28 -11.23
CA SER A 59 -5.17 -12.17 -10.23
C SER A 59 -5.06 -13.62 -10.71
N LEU A 60 -4.57 -14.48 -9.83
CA LEU A 60 -4.43 -15.91 -10.06
C LEU A 60 -5.27 -16.67 -9.05
N LYS A 61 -5.97 -17.72 -9.50
CA LYS A 61 -6.63 -18.66 -8.60
C LYS A 61 -6.45 -20.09 -9.11
N ASN A 62 -6.29 -21.00 -8.17
CA ASN A 62 -6.18 -22.44 -8.44
C ASN A 62 -7.41 -23.13 -7.84
N LEU A 63 -8.49 -23.21 -8.62
CA LEU A 63 -9.78 -23.77 -8.18
C LEU A 63 -10.25 -24.95 -9.04
N VAL A 64 -9.66 -25.16 -10.22
CA VAL A 64 -10.12 -26.16 -11.20
C VAL A 64 -9.05 -27.23 -11.33
N ILE A 65 -9.42 -28.51 -11.22
CA ILE A 65 -8.47 -29.64 -11.25
C ILE A 65 -7.80 -29.78 -12.63
N THR A 66 -8.52 -29.42 -13.71
CA THR A 66 -8.06 -29.59 -15.10
C THR A 66 -7.13 -28.49 -15.59
N GLN A 67 -6.96 -27.40 -14.84
CA GLN A 67 -6.09 -26.29 -15.21
C GLN A 67 -5.21 -25.89 -14.02
N VAL A 68 -3.92 -25.69 -14.27
CA VAL A 68 -2.99 -25.31 -13.19
C VAL A 68 -3.37 -23.94 -12.61
N TYR A 69 -3.85 -23.00 -13.44
CA TYR A 69 -4.32 -21.67 -13.00
C TYR A 69 -5.43 -21.09 -13.88
N GLN A 70 -6.32 -20.36 -13.23
CA GLN A 70 -7.21 -19.39 -13.84
C GLN A 70 -6.64 -17.99 -13.65
N VAL A 71 -6.60 -17.19 -14.72
CA VAL A 71 -5.94 -15.88 -14.75
C VAL A 71 -6.96 -14.79 -15.07
N LEU A 72 -6.92 -13.71 -14.29
CA LEU A 72 -7.61 -12.47 -14.62
C LEU A 72 -6.60 -11.35 -14.70
N PHE A 73 -6.54 -10.70 -15.87
CA PHE A 73 -5.71 -9.54 -16.11
C PHE A 73 -6.61 -8.32 -16.37
N ASN A 74 -6.51 -7.32 -15.49
CA ASN A 74 -7.17 -6.05 -15.66
C ASN A 74 -6.15 -4.92 -15.81
N LEU A 75 -6.56 -3.87 -16.51
CA LEU A 75 -5.81 -2.63 -16.66
C LEU A 75 -6.69 -1.50 -16.10
N SER A 76 -6.27 -0.95 -14.97
CA SER A 76 -7.10 -0.06 -14.15
C SER A 76 -6.52 1.35 -14.12
N PRO A 77 -6.75 2.21 -15.13
CA PRO A 77 -6.35 3.61 -15.09
C PRO A 77 -7.06 4.34 -13.94
N ALA A 78 -6.28 5.09 -13.16
CA ALA A 78 -6.75 5.91 -12.07
C ALA A 78 -6.29 7.36 -12.22
N VAL A 79 -7.18 8.30 -11.95
CA VAL A 79 -6.87 9.71 -11.80
C VAL A 79 -6.65 10.00 -10.32
N GLU A 80 -5.48 10.52 -9.98
CA GLU A 80 -5.07 10.88 -8.63
C GLU A 80 -4.82 12.38 -8.52
N VAL A 81 -5.47 13.03 -7.55
CA VAL A 81 -5.32 14.48 -7.31
C VAL A 81 -5.18 14.75 -5.82
N SER A 82 -4.25 15.64 -5.46
CA SER A 82 -4.09 16.12 -4.08
C SER A 82 -4.45 17.60 -3.99
N PHE A 83 -5.54 17.94 -3.30
CA PHE A 83 -5.96 19.34 -3.12
C PHE A 83 -5.23 20.01 -1.95
N TRP A 84 -5.01 19.30 -0.84
CA TRP A 84 -4.26 19.79 0.31
C TRP A 84 -3.33 18.73 0.93
N LYS A 85 -2.57 19.13 1.95
CA LYS A 85 -1.54 18.29 2.56
C LYS A 85 -2.17 17.01 3.16
N GLY A 86 -1.72 15.87 2.64
CA GLY A 86 -2.15 14.56 3.14
C GLY A 86 -3.45 14.05 2.53
N MET A 87 -4.11 14.86 1.71
CA MET A 87 -5.31 14.45 0.99
C MET A 87 -4.97 13.84 -0.37
N LYS A 88 -5.70 12.79 -0.75
CA LYS A 88 -5.61 12.15 -2.06
C LYS A 88 -7.01 11.74 -2.51
N LEU A 89 -7.47 12.28 -3.63
CA LEU A 89 -8.64 11.82 -4.34
C LEU A 89 -8.17 10.83 -5.40
N THR A 90 -8.80 9.66 -5.45
CA THR A 90 -8.49 8.62 -6.44
C THR A 90 -9.79 8.21 -7.12
N ALA A 91 -9.84 8.28 -8.45
CA ALA A 91 -10.95 7.79 -9.25
C ALA A 91 -10.40 6.81 -10.29
N GLN A 92 -10.85 5.56 -10.26
CA GLN A 92 -10.32 4.47 -11.08
C GLN A 92 -11.45 3.76 -11.84
N VAL A 93 -11.16 3.39 -13.07
CA VAL A 93 -11.98 2.49 -13.89
C VAL A 93 -11.18 1.23 -14.16
N ILE A 94 -11.81 0.06 -14.13
CA ILE A 94 -11.18 -1.23 -14.36
C ILE A 94 -11.59 -1.72 -15.74
N PHE A 95 -10.60 -1.90 -16.62
CA PHE A 95 -10.79 -2.54 -17.92
C PHE A 95 -10.30 -4.00 -17.85
N PRO A 96 -11.18 -5.00 -18.05
CA PRO A 96 -10.74 -6.37 -18.20
C PRO A 96 -10.05 -6.54 -19.56
N VAL A 97 -8.85 -7.11 -19.54
CA VAL A 97 -8.05 -7.40 -20.75
C VAL A 97 -8.09 -8.88 -21.08
N TYR A 98 -8.05 -9.73 -20.04
CA TYR A 98 -8.12 -11.18 -20.18
C TYR A 98 -8.78 -11.80 -18.96
N ASN A 99 -9.75 -12.68 -19.19
CA ASN A 99 -10.52 -13.34 -18.14
C ASN A 99 -10.66 -14.84 -18.45
N ASP A 100 -9.94 -15.66 -17.71
CA ASP A 100 -10.01 -17.12 -17.79
C ASP A 100 -10.70 -17.66 -16.53
N GLY A 101 -12.04 -17.62 -16.53
CA GLY A 101 -12.87 -18.28 -15.51
C GLY A 101 -13.18 -17.47 -14.25
N TYR A 102 -13.05 -16.14 -14.26
CA TYR A 102 -13.50 -15.26 -13.16
C TYR A 102 -14.98 -14.83 -13.26
N GLY A 103 -15.70 -15.28 -14.28
CA GLY A 103 -17.13 -15.04 -14.50
C GLY A 103 -17.42 -13.77 -15.30
N ASP A 104 -18.64 -13.66 -15.80
CA ASP A 104 -19.01 -12.65 -16.82
C ASP A 104 -18.98 -11.22 -16.29
N LEU A 105 -19.27 -11.02 -14.99
CA LEU A 105 -19.16 -9.70 -14.34
C LEU A 105 -17.71 -9.18 -14.32
N ALA A 106 -16.73 -10.08 -14.26
CA ALA A 106 -15.32 -9.69 -14.31
C ALA A 106 -14.89 -9.28 -15.73
N ASP A 107 -15.67 -9.63 -16.75
CA ASP A 107 -15.42 -9.30 -18.16
C ASP A 107 -16.04 -7.95 -18.60
N LYS A 108 -16.80 -7.30 -17.71
CA LYS A 108 -17.34 -5.96 -17.94
C LYS A 108 -16.42 -4.87 -17.40
N VAL A 109 -16.34 -3.75 -18.13
CA VAL A 109 -15.69 -2.50 -17.67
C VAL A 109 -16.46 -1.99 -16.46
N ARG A 110 -15.80 -1.78 -15.32
CA ARG A 110 -16.48 -1.48 -14.05
C ARG A 110 -15.76 -0.39 -13.27
N PRO A 111 -16.46 0.34 -12.38
CA PRO A 111 -15.81 1.27 -11.47
C PRO A 111 -14.84 0.52 -10.54
N GLY A 112 -13.66 1.11 -10.34
CA GLY A 112 -12.68 0.66 -9.35
C GLY A 112 -12.80 1.47 -8.07
N PHE A 113 -11.66 1.98 -7.60
CA PHE A 113 -11.61 2.90 -6.47
C PHE A 113 -12.18 4.27 -6.83
N LEU A 114 -13.17 4.73 -6.07
CA LEU A 114 -13.56 6.14 -5.98
C LEU A 114 -13.42 6.56 -4.52
N THR A 115 -12.26 7.08 -4.14
CA THR A 115 -11.92 7.30 -2.73
C THR A 115 -11.36 8.68 -2.46
N LEU A 116 -11.77 9.22 -1.31
CA LEU A 116 -11.17 10.39 -0.69
C LEU A 116 -10.41 9.95 0.55
N GLN A 117 -9.09 10.08 0.51
CA GLN A 117 -8.19 9.75 1.62
C GLN A 117 -7.64 11.02 2.25
N GLN A 118 -7.60 11.07 3.58
CA GLN A 118 -6.93 12.08 4.38
C GLN A 118 -5.93 11.42 5.33
N THR A 119 -4.66 11.79 5.19
CA THR A 119 -3.56 11.33 6.06
C THR A 119 -3.06 12.50 6.91
N VAL A 120 -3.04 12.32 8.22
CA VAL A 120 -2.48 13.26 9.19
C VAL A 120 -1.37 12.58 9.99
N ARG A 121 -0.33 13.35 10.32
CA ARG A 121 0.77 12.91 11.16
C ARG A 121 0.55 13.48 12.54
N LEU A 122 0.36 12.60 13.49
CA LEU A 122 0.20 12.89 14.90
C LEU A 122 1.59 12.87 15.58
N PRO A 123 1.68 13.36 16.84
CA PRO A 123 2.90 13.25 17.63
C PRO A 123 3.39 11.80 17.76
N TYR A 124 4.65 11.65 18.19
CA TYR A 124 5.26 10.34 18.45
C TYR A 124 5.31 9.39 17.24
N ASN A 125 5.64 9.89 16.05
CA ASN A 125 5.75 9.07 14.82
C ASN A 125 4.51 8.21 14.56
N THR A 126 3.36 8.88 14.64
CA THR A 126 2.06 8.25 14.42
C THR A 126 1.39 8.84 13.19
N TRP A 127 0.82 8.01 12.33
CA TRP A 127 0.06 8.40 11.15
C TRP A 127 -1.34 7.87 11.24
N LEU A 128 -2.30 8.77 11.08
CA LEU A 128 -3.71 8.44 10.99
C LEU A 128 -4.17 8.72 9.56
N THR A 129 -4.80 7.73 8.96
CA THR A 129 -5.30 7.76 7.59
C THR A 129 -6.78 7.40 7.60
N GLY A 130 -7.64 8.36 7.26
CA GLY A 130 -9.06 8.10 7.01
C GLY A 130 -9.30 8.02 5.50
N THR A 131 -10.08 7.04 5.06
CA THR A 131 -10.48 6.87 3.66
C THR A 131 -11.98 6.62 3.59
N VAL A 132 -12.67 7.31 2.69
CA VAL A 132 -14.10 7.09 2.42
C VAL A 132 -14.34 6.93 0.93
N GLY A 133 -15.32 6.11 0.56
CA GLY A 133 -15.74 5.92 -0.83
C GLY A 133 -15.94 4.47 -1.22
N THR A 134 -15.67 4.13 -2.48
CA THR A 134 -15.73 2.76 -3.01
C THR A 134 -14.35 2.12 -3.00
N PHE A 135 -14.29 0.91 -2.49
CA PHE A 135 -13.12 0.08 -2.32
C PHE A 135 -13.17 -1.12 -3.28
N ASN A 136 -12.08 -1.88 -3.34
CA ASN A 136 -12.09 -3.15 -4.06
C ASN A 136 -13.00 -4.19 -3.38
N ALA A 137 -13.15 -5.35 -4.02
CA ALA A 137 -14.06 -6.42 -3.56
C ALA A 137 -15.52 -5.95 -3.43
N SER A 138 -15.90 -4.97 -4.26
CA SER A 138 -17.23 -4.38 -4.34
C SER A 138 -17.76 -3.90 -2.98
N ARG A 139 -16.92 -3.15 -2.26
CA ARG A 139 -17.25 -2.57 -0.95
C ARG A 139 -17.30 -1.06 -1.01
N TYR A 140 -18.20 -0.44 -0.27
CA TYR A 140 -18.21 1.01 -0.05
C TYR A 140 -18.33 1.31 1.44
N GLY A 141 -17.81 2.45 1.88
CA GLY A 141 -17.91 2.88 3.26
C GLY A 141 -16.70 3.68 3.72
N GLY A 142 -16.31 3.47 4.98
CA GLY A 142 -15.20 4.17 5.62
C GLY A 142 -14.13 3.21 6.14
N ASP A 143 -12.89 3.64 6.06
CA ASP A 143 -11.71 2.93 6.53
C ASP A 143 -10.81 3.89 7.32
N LEU A 144 -10.38 3.47 8.50
CA LEU A 144 -9.48 4.22 9.36
C LEU A 144 -8.25 3.36 9.65
N LYS A 145 -7.08 3.84 9.28
CA LYS A 145 -5.79 3.18 9.46
C LYS A 145 -4.87 4.03 10.33
N LEU A 146 -4.30 3.41 11.35
CA LEU A 146 -3.34 3.97 12.27
C LEU A 146 -2.01 3.21 12.10
N LEU A 147 -0.91 3.94 11.92
CA LEU A 147 0.44 3.40 11.95
C LEU A 147 1.21 4.15 13.03
N HIS A 148 1.77 3.44 14.00
CA HIS A 148 2.63 3.99 15.03
C HIS A 148 4.01 3.35 14.94
N VAL A 149 5.06 4.15 14.75
CA VAL A 149 6.45 3.66 14.76
C VAL A 149 7.08 4.07 16.09
N LEU A 150 7.73 3.11 16.76
CA LEU A 150 8.39 3.40 18.03
C LEU A 150 9.54 4.38 17.82
N LYS A 151 9.62 5.40 18.68
CA LYS A 151 10.71 6.38 18.65
C LYS A 151 12.03 5.82 19.15
N ALA A 152 11.99 4.91 20.12
CA ALA A 152 13.20 4.32 20.71
C ALA A 152 13.89 3.37 19.73
N ASP A 153 13.09 2.60 18.98
CA ASP A 153 13.59 1.75 17.91
C ASP A 153 12.60 1.78 16.73
N GLU A 154 12.99 2.49 15.67
CA GLU A 154 12.17 2.65 14.46
C GLU A 154 12.01 1.35 13.65
N ARG A 155 12.64 0.25 14.08
CA ARG A 155 12.44 -1.09 13.49
C ARG A 155 11.08 -1.66 13.84
N PHE A 156 10.51 -1.24 14.97
CA PHE A 156 9.23 -1.73 15.46
C PHE A 156 8.11 -0.74 15.14
N SER A 157 7.02 -1.27 14.58
CA SER A 157 5.81 -0.49 14.33
C SER A 157 4.55 -1.28 14.62
N PHE A 158 3.49 -0.56 14.99
CA PHE A 158 2.17 -1.09 15.24
C PHE A 158 1.20 -0.53 14.22
N GLU A 159 0.36 -1.39 13.65
CA GLU A 159 -0.68 -1.02 12.70
C GLU A 159 -2.04 -1.38 13.28
N GLY A 160 -2.95 -0.42 13.28
CA GLY A 160 -4.36 -0.63 13.58
C GLY A 160 -5.20 -0.24 12.37
N ARG A 161 -6.25 -0.99 12.07
CA ARG A 161 -7.21 -0.63 11.03
C ARG A 161 -8.61 -0.98 11.48
N ILE A 162 -9.57 -0.11 11.21
CA ILE A 162 -10.99 -0.34 11.42
C ILE A 162 -11.71 0.10 10.16
N GLY A 163 -12.54 -0.77 9.60
CA GLY A 163 -13.33 -0.53 8.40
C GLY A 163 -14.79 -0.79 8.66
N LEU A 164 -15.65 0.15 8.29
CA LEU A 164 -17.10 -0.01 8.27
C LEU A 164 -17.54 0.02 6.80
N THR A 165 -17.86 -1.15 6.24
CA THR A 165 -18.12 -1.30 4.81
C THR A 165 -19.42 -2.04 4.53
N ALA A 166 -20.11 -1.68 3.46
CA ALA A 166 -21.25 -2.41 2.91
C ALA A 166 -20.94 -2.93 1.50
N ALA A 167 -21.66 -3.95 1.05
CA ALA A 167 -21.49 -4.46 -0.31
C ALA A 167 -22.21 -3.54 -1.30
N TYR A 168 -21.60 -3.29 -2.45
CA TYR A 168 -22.33 -2.79 -3.61
C TYR A 168 -22.15 -3.77 -4.77
N GLU A 169 -23.05 -3.71 -5.73
CA GLU A 169 -22.93 -4.41 -7.00
C GLU A 169 -23.09 -3.40 -8.13
N TRP A 170 -22.38 -3.68 -9.24
CA TRP A 170 -22.40 -2.84 -10.42
C TRP A 170 -22.74 -3.73 -11.62
N ASP A 171 -23.82 -3.39 -12.31
CA ASP A 171 -24.19 -4.03 -13.56
C ASP A 171 -24.57 -2.96 -14.59
N GLY A 172 -23.77 -2.81 -15.64
CA GLY A 172 -24.15 -2.05 -16.82
C GLY A 172 -24.63 -0.62 -16.56
N PHE A 173 -23.96 0.13 -15.66
CA PHE A 173 -24.26 1.49 -15.18
C PHE A 173 -25.23 1.64 -14.00
N GLU A 174 -25.79 0.54 -13.48
CA GLU A 174 -26.62 0.57 -12.28
C GLU A 174 -25.80 0.22 -11.03
N PHE A 175 -25.97 1.01 -9.96
CA PHE A 175 -25.36 0.75 -8.66
C PHE A 175 -26.40 0.20 -7.69
N TYR A 176 -26.19 -1.04 -7.27
CA TYR A 176 -27.02 -1.69 -6.25
C TYR A 176 -26.30 -1.62 -4.91
N TYR A 177 -26.83 -0.83 -3.97
CA TYR A 177 -26.26 -0.68 -2.64
C TYR A 177 -26.89 -1.65 -1.66
N GLY A 178 -26.09 -2.55 -1.10
CA GLY A 178 -26.51 -3.44 -0.03
C GLY A 178 -26.59 -2.69 1.31
N THR A 179 -27.64 -2.94 2.09
CA THR A 179 -27.85 -2.30 3.40
C THR A 179 -27.05 -2.95 4.54
N LYS A 180 -26.47 -4.14 4.32
CA LYS A 180 -25.73 -4.88 5.34
C LYS A 180 -24.31 -4.33 5.53
N THR A 181 -24.13 -3.50 6.55
CA THR A 181 -22.82 -3.03 7.01
C THR A 181 -22.03 -4.12 7.71
N ARG A 182 -20.72 -4.16 7.47
CA ARG A 182 -19.76 -5.07 8.08
C ARG A 182 -18.63 -4.26 8.71
N LEU A 183 -18.41 -4.52 9.99
CA LEU A 183 -17.25 -4.03 10.73
C LEU A 183 -16.10 -5.02 10.56
N THR A 184 -14.97 -4.55 10.06
CA THR A 184 -13.71 -5.28 10.00
C THR A 184 -12.67 -4.54 10.81
N TRP A 185 -11.78 -5.25 11.48
CA TRP A 185 -10.67 -4.65 12.20
C TRP A 185 -9.40 -5.48 11.98
N SER A 186 -8.25 -4.82 12.07
CA SER A 186 -6.95 -5.48 12.10
C SER A 186 -6.04 -4.79 13.09
N LEU A 187 -5.30 -5.56 13.86
CA LEU A 187 -4.24 -5.08 14.74
C LEU A 187 -2.99 -5.88 14.44
N GLY A 188 -1.87 -5.20 14.21
CA GLY A 188 -0.61 -5.84 13.84
C GLY A 188 0.60 -5.18 14.45
N ALA A 189 1.67 -5.97 14.57
CA ALA A 189 3.00 -5.52 14.90
C ALA A 189 3.95 -5.91 13.75
N ASN A 190 4.89 -5.03 13.45
CA ASN A 190 5.90 -5.23 12.43
C ASN A 190 7.29 -5.02 13.03
N PHE A 191 8.23 -5.84 12.60
CA PHE A 191 9.65 -5.72 12.89
C PHE A 191 10.44 -5.69 11.58
N TYR A 192 11.32 -4.70 11.43
CA TYR A 192 12.21 -4.56 10.30
C TYR A 192 13.64 -4.93 10.67
N TRP A 193 14.21 -5.92 10.00
CA TRP A 193 15.60 -6.35 10.10
C TRP A 193 16.43 -5.63 9.03
N PRO A 194 17.25 -4.62 9.38
CA PRO A 194 17.94 -3.76 8.41
C PRO A 194 19.00 -4.49 7.58
N GLU A 195 19.78 -5.38 8.20
CA GLU A 195 20.90 -6.10 7.56
C GLU A 195 20.49 -6.88 6.31
N TYR A 196 19.30 -7.51 6.34
CA TYR A 196 18.79 -8.29 5.21
C TYR A 196 17.66 -7.60 4.45
N ASN A 197 17.27 -6.39 4.86
CA ASN A 197 16.07 -5.67 4.38
C ASN A 197 14.79 -6.54 4.49
N VAL A 198 14.62 -7.25 5.61
CA VAL A 198 13.50 -8.18 5.83
C VAL A 198 12.51 -7.57 6.83
N GLN A 199 11.23 -7.59 6.49
CA GLN A 199 10.13 -7.21 7.37
C GLN A 199 9.36 -8.47 7.80
N ALA A 200 9.28 -8.70 9.10
CA ALA A 200 8.35 -9.64 9.71
C ALA A 200 7.13 -8.89 10.22
N SER A 201 5.92 -9.37 9.94
CA SER A 201 4.69 -8.80 10.47
C SER A 201 3.75 -9.87 10.98
N LEU A 202 3.12 -9.61 12.11
CA LEU A 202 2.10 -10.44 12.72
C LEU A 202 0.84 -9.61 12.91
N LYS A 203 -0.29 -10.08 12.39
CA LYS A 203 -1.57 -9.36 12.40
C LYS A 203 -2.69 -10.28 12.89
N GLY A 204 -3.50 -9.78 13.82
CA GLY A 204 -4.82 -10.33 14.12
C GLY A 204 -5.86 -9.54 13.37
N GLU A 205 -6.66 -10.19 12.53
CA GLU A 205 -7.59 -9.52 11.62
C GLU A 205 -8.97 -10.21 11.63
N GLN A 206 -10.02 -9.40 11.45
CA GLN A 206 -11.36 -9.87 11.11
C GLN A 206 -11.60 -9.69 9.61
N TYR A 207 -11.79 -10.80 8.92
CA TYR A 207 -12.05 -10.85 7.48
C TYR A 207 -13.50 -10.51 7.13
N LEU A 208 -13.77 -10.34 5.84
CA LEU A 208 -15.08 -9.91 5.35
C LEU A 208 -16.22 -10.82 5.78
N LEU A 209 -16.04 -12.15 5.86
CA LEU A 209 -17.11 -13.06 6.32
C LEU A 209 -17.27 -13.11 7.86
N GLY A 210 -16.54 -12.28 8.60
CA GLY A 210 -16.59 -12.22 10.06
C GLY A 210 -15.61 -13.16 10.76
N GLU A 211 -14.85 -13.91 9.99
CA GLU A 211 -13.81 -14.82 10.49
C GLU A 211 -12.73 -14.00 11.19
N LYS A 212 -12.33 -14.43 12.38
CA LYS A 212 -11.19 -13.86 13.09
C LYS A 212 -10.00 -14.77 12.89
N GLY A 213 -8.88 -14.21 12.48
CA GLY A 213 -7.68 -14.98 12.22
C GLY A 213 -6.40 -14.22 12.49
N VAL A 214 -5.32 -14.97 12.45
CA VAL A 214 -3.97 -14.47 12.55
C VAL A 214 -3.29 -14.64 11.20
N ARG A 215 -2.50 -13.65 10.81
CA ARG A 215 -1.67 -13.68 9.62
C ARG A 215 -0.25 -13.26 9.97
N PHE A 216 0.69 -14.05 9.48
CA PHE A 216 2.11 -13.77 9.55
C PHE A 216 2.63 -13.54 8.13
N ASP A 217 3.38 -12.46 7.93
CA ASP A 217 4.08 -12.19 6.67
C ASP A 217 5.59 -12.02 6.95
N LEU A 218 6.42 -12.62 6.11
CA LEU A 218 7.87 -12.43 6.09
C LEU A 218 8.29 -11.98 4.69
N ILE A 219 8.73 -10.73 4.56
CA ILE A 219 8.93 -10.08 3.26
C ILE A 219 10.32 -9.49 3.20
N ARG A 220 11.09 -9.86 2.17
CA ARG A 220 12.35 -9.22 1.83
C ARG A 220 12.12 -8.14 0.77
N HIS A 221 12.70 -6.97 1.02
CA HIS A 221 12.65 -5.84 0.11
C HIS A 221 13.96 -5.68 -0.64
N PHE A 222 13.84 -5.56 -1.97
CA PHE A 222 14.90 -5.18 -2.88
C PHE A 222 14.53 -3.84 -3.52
N ARG A 223 15.49 -3.21 -4.20
CA ARG A 223 15.30 -1.92 -4.89
C ARG A 223 14.10 -1.90 -5.83
N TYR A 224 13.94 -2.95 -6.65
CA TYR A 224 12.92 -3.02 -7.70
C TYR A 224 11.91 -4.15 -7.49
N CYS A 225 12.03 -4.93 -6.43
CA CYS A 225 11.05 -5.98 -6.13
C CYS A 225 10.92 -6.23 -4.63
N SER A 226 9.83 -6.84 -4.21
CA SER A 226 9.65 -7.33 -2.85
C SER A 226 9.09 -8.74 -2.92
N ILE A 227 9.73 -9.67 -2.22
CA ILE A 227 9.41 -11.09 -2.25
C ILE A 227 9.14 -11.52 -0.82
N GLY A 228 8.05 -12.25 -0.58
CA GLY A 228 7.76 -12.72 0.75
C GLY A 228 6.83 -13.90 0.79
N PHE A 229 6.74 -14.48 1.98
CA PHE A 229 5.84 -15.57 2.29
C PHE A 229 4.82 -15.10 3.31
N TYR A 230 3.65 -15.70 3.27
CA TYR A 230 2.63 -15.49 4.28
C TYR A 230 2.00 -16.81 4.70
N ALA A 231 1.61 -16.85 5.98
CA ALA A 231 0.83 -17.92 6.56
C ALA A 231 -0.34 -17.30 7.33
N MET A 232 -1.50 -17.91 7.27
CA MET A 232 -2.70 -17.41 7.91
C MET A 232 -3.58 -18.54 8.42
N LYS A 233 -4.28 -18.28 9.52
CA LYS A 233 -5.21 -19.21 10.14
C LYS A 233 -6.37 -18.41 10.74
N ALA A 234 -7.60 -18.78 10.38
CA ALA A 234 -8.82 -18.17 10.90
C ALA A 234 -9.76 -19.20 11.50
N GLN A 235 -10.64 -18.73 12.37
CA GLN A 235 -11.67 -19.54 12.98
C GLN A 235 -12.64 -20.07 11.91
N GLY A 236 -12.83 -21.39 11.88
CA GLY A 236 -13.73 -22.04 10.93
C GLY A 236 -13.17 -22.19 9.50
N ALA A 237 -11.90 -21.82 9.27
CA ALA A 237 -11.23 -21.95 7.98
C ALA A 237 -10.01 -22.87 8.10
N LYS A 238 -9.66 -23.57 7.02
CA LYS A 238 -8.40 -24.33 6.95
C LYS A 238 -7.22 -23.36 6.96
N SER A 239 -6.11 -23.78 7.56
CA SER A 239 -4.87 -23.00 7.53
C SER A 239 -4.45 -22.79 6.07
N ASN A 240 -3.97 -21.59 5.77
CA ASN A 240 -3.61 -21.22 4.42
C ASN A 240 -2.29 -20.47 4.40
N GLY A 241 -1.66 -20.39 3.24
CA GLY A 241 -0.39 -19.69 3.06
C GLY A 241 -0.03 -19.55 1.60
N GLY A 242 1.09 -18.89 1.34
CA GLY A 242 1.56 -18.69 -0.01
C GLY A 242 2.70 -17.70 -0.09
N PHE A 243 2.97 -17.23 -1.29
CA PHE A 243 4.01 -16.24 -1.53
C PHE A 243 3.45 -15.00 -2.20
N ARG A 244 4.14 -13.89 -2.01
CA ARG A 244 3.81 -12.59 -2.56
C ARG A 244 5.03 -12.06 -3.28
N PHE A 245 4.76 -11.56 -4.46
CA PHE A 245 5.78 -10.99 -5.31
C PHE A 245 5.30 -9.63 -5.79
N GLN A 246 6.11 -8.60 -5.61
CA GLN A 246 5.84 -7.27 -6.13
C GLN A 246 7.04 -6.78 -6.91
N ILE A 247 6.79 -6.16 -8.06
CA ILE A 247 7.82 -5.58 -8.92
C ILE A 247 7.52 -4.12 -9.16
N ALA A 248 8.55 -3.28 -9.12
CA ALA A 248 8.50 -1.90 -9.53
C ALA A 248 8.40 -1.79 -11.06
N LEU A 249 7.41 -1.07 -11.56
CA LEU A 249 7.24 -0.88 -13.00
C LEU A 249 8.08 0.31 -13.49
N PRO A 250 8.82 0.17 -14.61
CA PRO A 250 9.48 1.28 -15.24
C PRO A 250 8.46 2.22 -15.93
N PRO A 251 8.83 3.49 -16.20
CA PRO A 251 10.07 4.13 -15.80
C PRO A 251 10.11 4.52 -14.30
N TYR A 252 11.30 4.57 -13.70
CA TYR A 252 11.45 4.81 -12.25
C TYR A 252 11.57 6.29 -11.87
N LYS A 253 11.90 7.15 -12.85
CA LYS A 253 12.04 8.59 -12.67
C LYS A 253 11.10 9.28 -13.65
N TYR A 254 10.31 10.21 -13.15
CA TYR A 254 9.40 11.01 -13.96
C TYR A 254 9.65 12.48 -13.70
N LYS A 255 9.83 13.22 -14.79
CA LYS A 255 9.82 14.69 -14.75
C LYS A 255 8.42 15.16 -15.13
N ARG A 256 7.87 16.09 -14.34
CA ARG A 256 6.61 16.77 -14.69
C ARG A 256 6.95 18.18 -15.16
N LYS A 257 6.39 18.59 -16.30
CA LYS A 257 6.51 19.95 -16.83
C LYS A 257 5.27 20.76 -16.43
N GLY A 258 5.42 21.66 -15.46
CA GLY A 258 4.34 22.56 -15.02
C GLY A 258 3.11 21.83 -14.45
N TYR A 259 1.93 22.14 -15.00
CA TYR A 259 0.61 21.61 -14.63
C TYR A 259 0.09 20.52 -15.57
N ILE A 260 0.87 20.13 -16.58
CA ILE A 260 0.45 19.08 -17.53
C ILE A 260 0.22 17.77 -16.75
N PRO A 261 -0.95 17.11 -16.93
CA PRO A 261 -1.21 15.81 -16.33
C PRO A 261 -0.10 14.84 -16.69
N ARG A 262 0.46 14.18 -15.67
CA ARG A 262 1.49 13.18 -15.90
C ARG A 262 0.83 11.82 -16.04
N VAL A 263 1.09 11.14 -17.15
CA VAL A 263 0.69 9.75 -17.35
C VAL A 263 1.84 8.84 -16.92
N THR A 264 1.61 7.95 -15.96
CA THR A 264 2.59 6.96 -15.52
C THR A 264 1.92 5.60 -15.35
N PRO A 265 2.64 4.48 -15.55
CA PRO A 265 2.23 3.23 -14.93
C PRO A 265 2.20 3.38 -13.39
N SER A 266 1.53 2.46 -12.73
CA SER A 266 1.62 2.32 -11.28
C SER A 266 3.07 2.11 -10.88
N LYS A 267 3.46 2.57 -9.68
CA LYS A 267 4.83 2.40 -9.21
C LYS A 267 5.24 0.93 -9.09
N ASN A 268 4.28 0.04 -8.95
CA ASN A 268 4.49 -1.39 -8.86
C ASN A 268 3.25 -2.17 -9.29
N MET A 269 3.50 -3.46 -9.53
CA MET A 269 2.50 -4.49 -9.69
C MET A 269 2.79 -5.59 -8.67
N GLY A 270 1.75 -6.21 -8.13
CA GLY A 270 1.88 -7.29 -7.17
C GLY A 270 1.05 -8.51 -7.56
N ILE A 271 1.60 -9.69 -7.34
CA ILE A 271 0.94 -10.98 -7.48
C ILE A 271 1.03 -11.69 -6.13
N ALA A 272 -0.07 -12.32 -5.73
CA ALA A 272 -0.10 -13.21 -4.58
C ALA A 272 -0.47 -14.61 -5.06
N TYR A 273 0.35 -15.59 -4.71
CA TYR A 273 0.05 -16.98 -4.88
C TYR A 273 -0.55 -17.52 -3.58
N ASN A 274 -1.63 -18.27 -3.72
CA ASN A 274 -2.31 -18.95 -2.64
C ASN A 274 -2.10 -20.47 -2.81
N ALA A 275 -1.46 -21.11 -1.83
CA ALA A 275 -1.18 -22.54 -1.87
C ALA A 275 -2.43 -23.39 -1.60
N GLY A 276 -3.40 -22.85 -0.85
CA GLY A 276 -4.67 -23.52 -0.60
C GLY A 276 -5.70 -23.24 -1.70
N ASN A 277 -6.65 -24.16 -1.86
CA ASN A 277 -7.83 -23.98 -2.73
C ASN A 277 -8.94 -23.14 -2.07
N GLU A 278 -8.59 -22.33 -1.07
CA GLU A 278 -9.56 -21.57 -0.26
C GLU A 278 -10.19 -20.44 -1.09
N ARG A 279 -11.50 -20.50 -1.26
CA ARG A 279 -12.28 -19.62 -2.15
C ARG A 279 -13.07 -18.54 -1.41
N TYR A 280 -13.46 -18.80 -0.17
CA TYR A 280 -14.46 -18.00 0.56
C TYR A 280 -13.84 -17.25 1.71
N TYR A 281 -12.99 -17.93 2.48
CA TYR A 281 -12.38 -17.42 3.69
C TYR A 281 -11.23 -16.45 3.39
N TYR A 282 -10.78 -15.70 4.40
CA TYR A 282 -9.61 -14.81 4.35
C TYR A 282 -9.70 -13.60 3.40
N LYS A 283 -10.90 -13.23 2.97
CA LYS A 283 -11.10 -12.08 2.09
C LYS A 283 -11.04 -10.77 2.87
N GLY A 284 -10.19 -9.85 2.45
CA GLY A 284 -10.13 -8.48 2.92
C GLY A 284 -10.44 -7.48 1.81
N PHE A 285 -10.36 -6.19 2.14
CA PHE A 285 -10.42 -5.11 1.16
C PHE A 285 -9.23 -4.15 1.34
N ARG A 286 -8.86 -3.50 0.24
CA ARG A 286 -7.92 -2.38 0.16
C ARG A 286 -8.74 -1.11 0.06
N ALA A 287 -8.30 -0.05 0.72
CA ALA A 287 -9.00 1.24 0.65
C ALA A 287 -8.43 2.14 -0.46
N ASN A 288 -7.28 1.78 -1.04
CA ASN A 288 -6.60 2.57 -2.07
C ASN A 288 -5.92 1.66 -3.11
N ALA A 289 -5.96 2.08 -4.38
CA ALA A 289 -5.26 1.45 -5.50
C ALA A 289 -3.74 1.36 -5.26
N SER A 290 -3.16 2.42 -4.69
CA SER A 290 -1.71 2.49 -4.45
C SER A 290 -1.28 1.77 -3.16
N GLU A 291 -2.19 1.17 -2.39
CA GLU A 291 -1.84 0.47 -1.16
C GLU A 291 -1.22 -0.90 -1.47
N ASN A 292 0.08 -1.02 -1.24
CA ASN A 292 0.83 -2.26 -1.43
C ASN A 292 2.07 -2.33 -0.51
N ILE A 293 2.70 -3.50 -0.48
CA ILE A 293 3.83 -3.81 0.39
C ILE A 293 5.03 -2.89 0.07
N MET A 294 5.34 -2.72 -1.21
CA MET A 294 6.47 -1.89 -1.64
C MET A 294 6.24 -0.40 -1.36
N SER A 295 5.01 0.10 -1.51
CA SER A 295 4.64 1.48 -1.18
C SER A 295 4.72 1.74 0.32
N ASN A 296 4.31 0.76 1.14
CA ASN A 296 4.37 0.87 2.59
C ASN A 296 5.82 0.93 3.09
N ASN A 297 6.73 0.15 2.48
CA ASN A 297 8.15 0.18 2.82
C ASN A 297 8.92 1.34 2.18
N SER A 298 8.34 2.05 1.20
CA SER A 298 9.06 3.11 0.44
C SER A 298 9.56 4.28 1.31
N PHE A 299 9.00 4.46 2.49
CA PHE A 299 9.42 5.48 3.47
C PHE A 299 10.09 4.87 4.70
N ASN A 300 10.58 3.63 4.63
CA ASN A 300 11.31 3.00 5.71
C ASN A 300 12.75 3.55 5.78
N PRO A 301 13.16 4.19 6.89
CA PRO A 301 14.47 4.78 7.04
C PRO A 301 15.62 3.81 6.79
N TYR A 302 15.51 2.58 7.31
CA TYR A 302 16.54 1.56 7.18
C TYR A 302 16.70 1.08 5.73
N PHE A 303 15.58 0.93 5.02
CA PHE A 303 15.61 0.59 3.59
C PHE A 303 16.22 1.71 2.76
N ILE A 304 15.86 2.97 3.03
CA ILE A 304 16.42 4.12 2.33
C ILE A 304 17.92 4.24 2.60
N LYS A 305 18.34 4.01 3.86
CA LYS A 305 19.76 4.03 4.23
C LYS A 305 20.54 2.92 3.52
N SER A 306 19.99 1.71 3.42
CA SER A 306 20.66 0.63 2.68
C SER A 306 20.76 0.93 1.17
N GLU A 307 19.76 1.58 0.58
CA GLU A 307 19.83 2.03 -0.81
C GLU A 307 20.87 3.15 -1.02
N LEU A 308 21.01 4.10 -0.07
CA LEU A 308 22.03 5.16 -0.13
C LEU A 308 23.47 4.63 -0.04
N LEU A 309 23.68 3.54 0.72
CA LEU A 309 25.00 2.93 0.88
C LEU A 309 25.41 2.09 -0.33
N ASN A 310 24.43 1.48 -1.02
CA ASN A 310 24.68 0.54 -2.12
C ASN A 310 24.62 1.17 -3.53
N PHE A 311 24.00 2.34 -3.70
CA PHE A 311 23.77 2.97 -5.03
C PHE A 311 23.93 4.48 -5.01
#